data_AF-A0A2N5YNZ2-F1
#
_entry.id   AF-A0A2N5YNZ2-F1
#
_cell.length_a   1.000
_cell.length_b   1.000
_cell.length_c   1.000
_cell.angle_alpha   90.00
_cell.angle_beta   90.00
_cell.angle_gamma   90.00
#
_symmetry.space_group_name_H-M   'P 1'
#
loop_
_entity.id
_entity.type
_entity.pdbx_description
1 polymer ?
#
loop_
_entity_poly.entity_id
_entity_poly.type
_entity_poly.pdbx_seq_one_letter_code
_entity_poly.pdbx_strand_id
1 'polypeptide(L)'
;MISLRMSKKKTYRPIDILNVYYQSETSRTIVGRLAYKNGQIWFEYDANFLATGLELSPIKLPLQRGVISGKDSPFEGLFGLFNDSLPDGWGRLLLDRYMVSLGIDHVSLSPLDRLAYVGNNGMGALCYEPDYSEVHIKNSDLDLNKLNNEVNKVIEGESTETLEELYNLGGSSAGARPKVLIGYNPKTNRIIHGQQELPEGFEHWMVKFASSLAQKDIGRIEYAYSIMAKQAGIEMPETKLFQGEGQNQWFGIKRFDRKESNRIHMHSASGLLHADHRYPSLDYDGLFRCALILNQDIQEVTKLFRLATFNIFAHNRDDHSKNFSFLMD
;
A
#
# COMPACT_ATOMS: atom_id res chain seq x y z
N MET A 1 -11.78 -34.24 29.94
CA MET A 1 -12.44 -32.93 29.81
C MET A 1 -11.35 -31.87 29.86
N ILE A 2 -11.12 -31.12 28.77
CA ILE A 2 -10.11 -30.06 28.72
C ILE A 2 -10.78 -28.75 29.15
N SER A 3 -10.31 -28.14 30.22
CA SER A 3 -10.75 -26.83 30.69
C SER A 3 -9.82 -25.76 30.11
N LEU A 4 -10.37 -24.85 29.30
CA LEU A 4 -9.64 -23.71 28.73
C LEU A 4 -10.05 -22.44 29.48
N ARG A 5 -9.07 -21.69 29.97
CA ARG A 5 -9.30 -20.40 30.65
C ARG A 5 -9.40 -19.28 29.62
N MET A 6 -10.41 -18.41 29.78
CA MET A 6 -10.54 -17.19 28.98
C MET A 6 -9.64 -16.09 29.56
N SER A 7 -8.80 -15.49 28.71
CA SER A 7 -8.05 -14.27 29.03
C SER A 7 -8.98 -13.05 29.02
N LYS A 8 -8.69 -12.04 29.85
CA LYS A 8 -9.37 -10.73 29.80
C LYS A 8 -9.02 -10.06 28.47
N LYS A 9 -9.98 -9.98 27.53
CA LYS A 9 -9.84 -9.23 26.28
C LYS A 9 -9.62 -7.73 26.61
N LYS A 10 -8.66 -7.08 25.94
CA LYS A 10 -8.66 -5.62 25.85
C LYS A 10 -9.97 -5.19 25.18
N THR A 11 -10.60 -4.13 25.70
CA THR A 11 -11.85 -3.61 25.14
C THR A 11 -11.57 -2.89 23.82
N TYR A 12 -11.69 -3.63 22.72
CA TYR A 12 -11.74 -3.06 21.37
C TYR A 12 -12.91 -2.08 21.26
N ARG A 13 -12.64 -0.89 20.73
CA ARG A 13 -13.65 0.12 20.42
C ARG A 13 -13.62 0.37 18.92
N PRO A 14 -14.67 -0.01 18.18
CA PRO A 14 -14.77 0.27 16.75
C PRO A 14 -14.67 1.76 16.47
N ILE A 15 -14.12 2.09 15.31
CA ILE A 15 -14.02 3.46 14.81
C ILE A 15 -15.26 3.80 13.99
N ASP A 16 -16.12 4.63 14.57
CA ASP A 16 -17.34 5.12 13.92
C ASP A 16 -17.06 6.33 13.02
N ILE A 17 -16.01 7.11 13.31
CA ILE A 17 -15.62 8.32 12.56
C ILE A 17 -14.10 8.34 12.39
N LEU A 18 -13.65 8.57 11.15
CA LEU A 18 -12.24 8.66 10.79
C LEU A 18 -12.02 9.91 9.93
N ASN A 19 -11.12 10.80 10.35
CA ASN A 19 -10.72 11.96 9.56
C ASN A 19 -9.67 11.51 8.52
N VAL A 20 -9.80 12.03 7.30
CA VAL A 20 -8.86 11.78 6.21
C VAL A 20 -8.10 13.07 5.92
N TYR A 21 -6.78 12.98 5.83
CA TYR A 21 -5.89 14.08 5.49
C TYR A 21 -5.13 13.79 4.20
N TYR A 22 -4.81 14.86 3.47
CA TYR A 22 -3.92 14.86 2.34
C TYR A 22 -2.64 15.60 2.74
N GLN A 23 -1.51 14.92 2.62
CA GLN A 23 -0.19 15.45 2.91
C GLN A 23 0.51 15.80 1.60
N SER A 24 0.55 17.10 1.26
CA SER A 24 1.39 17.62 0.19
C SER A 24 2.82 17.86 0.71
N GLU A 25 3.71 18.29 -0.20
CA GLU A 25 5.06 18.77 0.15
C GLU A 25 5.03 19.92 1.18
N THR A 26 4.05 20.81 1.09
CA THR A 26 4.05 22.05 1.89
C THR A 26 2.97 22.10 2.97
N SER A 27 1.98 21.22 2.93
CA SER A 27 0.82 21.32 3.81
C SER A 27 0.19 19.97 4.13
N ARG A 28 -0.42 19.92 5.30
CA ARG A 28 -1.34 18.86 5.71
C ARG A 28 -2.75 19.44 5.74
N THR A 29 -3.63 18.94 4.89
CA THR A 29 -4.99 19.48 4.76
C THR A 29 -6.00 18.37 5.03
N ILE A 30 -6.99 18.64 5.88
CA ILE A 30 -8.11 17.72 6.07
C ILE A 30 -8.88 17.62 4.75
N VAL A 31 -9.05 16.41 4.22
CA VAL A 31 -9.84 16.13 3.02
C VAL A 31 -11.31 16.05 3.38
N GLY A 32 -11.61 15.40 4.50
CA GLY A 32 -12.97 15.15 4.94
C GLY A 32 -13.01 14.08 6.02
N ARG A 33 -14.20 13.52 6.23
CA ARG A 33 -14.45 12.53 7.28
C ARG A 33 -15.23 11.35 6.74
N LEU A 34 -14.77 10.16 7.10
CA LEU A 34 -15.49 8.91 6.93
C LEU A 34 -16.32 8.64 8.18
N ALA A 35 -17.51 8.08 7.98
CA ALA A 35 -18.35 7.56 9.05
C ALA A 35 -18.76 6.12 8.74
N TYR A 36 -18.79 5.27 9.75
CA TYR A 36 -19.27 3.89 9.65
C TYR A 36 -20.39 3.66 10.66
N LYS A 37 -21.54 3.16 10.17
CA LYS A 37 -22.72 2.89 11.00
C LYS A 37 -23.59 1.84 10.30
N ASN A 38 -24.00 0.82 11.05
CA ASN A 38 -24.89 -0.24 10.56
C ASN A 38 -24.42 -0.93 9.26
N GLY A 39 -23.10 -1.13 9.10
CA GLY A 39 -22.54 -1.78 7.90
C GLY A 39 -22.36 -0.86 6.68
N GLN A 40 -22.74 0.41 6.78
CA GLN A 40 -22.64 1.38 5.70
C GLN A 40 -21.54 2.39 6.00
N ILE A 41 -20.81 2.79 4.94
CA ILE A 41 -19.78 3.84 4.99
C ILE A 41 -20.33 5.10 4.32
N TRP A 42 -20.07 6.25 4.92
CA TRP A 42 -20.30 7.57 4.34
C TRP A 42 -19.03 8.40 4.35
N PHE A 43 -18.96 9.35 3.43
CA PHE A 43 -17.89 10.33 3.36
C PHE A 43 -18.47 11.74 3.18
N GLU A 44 -17.88 12.71 3.85
CA GLU A 44 -18.18 14.13 3.65
C GLU A 44 -16.86 14.90 3.52
N TYR A 45 -16.72 15.67 2.44
CA TYR A 45 -15.57 16.55 2.24
C TYR A 45 -15.57 17.70 3.24
N ASP A 46 -14.37 18.12 3.66
CA ASP A 46 -14.20 19.36 4.40
C ASP A 46 -14.45 20.58 3.50
N ALA A 47 -15.10 21.61 4.03
CA ALA A 47 -15.45 22.81 3.27
C ALA A 47 -14.21 23.54 2.73
N ASN A 48 -13.10 23.55 3.47
CA ASN A 48 -11.86 24.18 3.01
C ASN A 48 -11.19 23.34 1.93
N PHE A 49 -11.27 22.01 2.01
CA PHE A 49 -10.77 21.13 0.95
C PHE A 49 -11.53 21.33 -0.36
N LEU A 50 -12.87 21.40 -0.29
CA LEU A 50 -13.71 21.70 -1.46
C LEU A 50 -13.30 23.02 -2.13
N ALA A 51 -12.93 24.03 -1.35
CA ALA A 51 -12.51 25.33 -1.86
C ALA A 51 -11.17 25.29 -2.61
N THR A 52 -10.35 24.25 -2.40
CA THR A 52 -9.09 24.07 -3.14
C THR A 52 -9.31 23.68 -4.60
N GLY A 53 -10.45 23.04 -4.92
CA GLY A 53 -10.70 22.47 -6.25
C GLY A 53 -9.83 21.24 -6.60
N LEU A 54 -9.06 20.70 -5.65
CA LEU A 54 -8.18 19.56 -5.87
C LEU A 54 -8.94 18.23 -5.90
N GLU A 55 -9.05 17.63 -7.10
CA GLU A 55 -9.78 16.40 -7.35
C GLU A 55 -8.92 15.14 -7.12
N LEU A 56 -8.83 14.65 -5.87
CA LEU A 56 -8.03 13.45 -5.55
C LEU A 56 -8.56 12.15 -6.21
N SER A 57 -9.85 12.10 -6.57
CA SER A 57 -10.51 10.95 -7.21
C SER A 57 -11.65 11.41 -8.15
N PRO A 58 -11.31 12.06 -9.28
CA PRO A 58 -12.27 12.83 -10.09
C PRO A 58 -13.41 11.99 -10.72
N ILE A 59 -13.27 10.67 -10.78
CA ILE A 59 -14.20 9.80 -11.51
C ILE A 59 -15.29 9.23 -10.59
N LYS A 60 -14.91 8.69 -9.43
CA LYS A 60 -15.83 7.97 -8.53
C LYS A 60 -16.12 8.69 -7.23
N LEU A 61 -15.29 9.65 -6.86
CA LEU A 61 -15.50 10.52 -5.71
C LEU A 61 -15.08 11.95 -6.09
N PRO A 62 -15.80 12.61 -7.04
CA PRO A 62 -15.52 14.00 -7.38
C PRO A 62 -15.85 14.92 -6.20
N LEU A 63 -15.25 16.12 -6.17
CA LEU A 63 -15.55 17.14 -5.17
C LEU A 63 -17.04 17.51 -5.23
N GLN A 64 -17.74 17.28 -4.12
CA GLN A 64 -19.13 17.66 -3.97
C GLN A 64 -19.47 17.97 -2.51
N ARG A 65 -20.47 18.83 -2.32
CA ARG A 65 -20.99 19.17 -0.99
C ARG A 65 -21.93 18.08 -0.49
N GLY A 66 -21.96 17.92 0.82
CA GLY A 66 -22.87 17.02 1.51
C GLY A 66 -22.33 15.61 1.66
N VAL A 67 -23.14 14.77 2.30
CA VAL A 67 -22.78 13.40 2.66
C VAL A 67 -22.95 12.48 1.46
N ILE A 68 -21.91 11.70 1.18
CA ILE A 68 -21.84 10.72 0.09
C ILE A 68 -21.91 9.33 0.72
N SER A 69 -22.85 8.51 0.28
CA SER A 69 -22.93 7.10 0.71
C SER A 69 -22.04 6.22 -0.16
N GLY A 70 -21.23 5.38 0.46
CA GLY A 70 -20.58 4.25 -0.18
C GLY A 70 -21.62 3.26 -0.76
N LYS A 71 -21.20 2.40 -1.67
CA LYS A 71 -22.04 1.31 -2.19
C LYS A 71 -21.59 -0.01 -1.59
N ASP A 72 -22.49 -0.98 -1.43
CA ASP A 72 -22.16 -2.31 -0.86
C ASP A 72 -20.94 -2.99 -1.53
N SER A 73 -20.73 -2.74 -2.84
CA SER A 73 -19.62 -3.28 -3.62
C SER A 73 -19.17 -2.29 -4.70
N PRO A 74 -17.88 -2.28 -5.09
CA PRO A 74 -16.76 -3.06 -4.52
C PRO A 74 -16.28 -2.53 -3.16
N PHE A 75 -15.26 -3.18 -2.58
CA PHE A 75 -14.48 -2.68 -1.43
C PHE A 75 -15.21 -2.56 -0.10
N GLU A 76 -16.16 -3.45 0.18
CA GLU A 76 -16.83 -3.51 1.51
C GLU A 76 -17.51 -2.19 1.90
N GLY A 77 -18.06 -1.44 0.93
CA GLY A 77 -18.64 -0.12 1.20
C GLY A 77 -17.69 1.05 1.00
N LEU A 78 -16.38 0.82 0.99
CA LEU A 78 -15.38 1.88 1.02
C LEU A 78 -15.16 2.49 -0.37
N PHE A 79 -14.96 3.81 -0.41
CA PHE A 79 -14.59 4.50 -1.64
C PHE A 79 -13.21 4.04 -2.11
N GLY A 80 -13.04 3.85 -3.41
CA GLY A 80 -11.80 3.36 -3.99
C GLY A 80 -10.58 4.21 -3.63
N LEU A 81 -10.77 5.53 -3.46
CA LEU A 81 -9.75 6.47 -2.99
C LEU A 81 -9.11 6.05 -1.66
N PHE A 82 -9.91 5.59 -0.71
CA PHE A 82 -9.42 5.18 0.61
C PHE A 82 -9.05 3.70 0.66
N ASN A 83 -9.70 2.88 -0.18
CA ASN A 83 -9.36 1.46 -0.29
C ASN A 83 -7.92 1.23 -0.78
N ASP A 84 -7.35 2.14 -1.57
CA ASP A 84 -5.95 2.06 -2.01
C ASP A 84 -4.93 2.10 -0.86
N SER A 85 -5.31 2.67 0.29
CA SER A 85 -4.46 2.67 1.49
C SER A 85 -4.62 1.43 2.35
N LEU A 86 -5.67 0.62 2.12
CA LEU A 86 -5.86 -0.61 2.88
C LEU A 86 -4.81 -1.67 2.50
N PRO A 87 -4.26 -2.38 3.49
CA PRO A 87 -3.37 -3.48 3.20
C PRO A 87 -4.13 -4.65 2.57
N ASP A 88 -3.43 -5.37 1.70
CA ASP A 88 -3.93 -6.59 1.07
C ASP A 88 -3.07 -7.79 1.48
N GLY A 89 -3.46 -9.01 1.11
CA GLY A 89 -2.68 -10.24 1.25
C GLY A 89 -1.71 -10.27 2.43
N TRP A 90 -0.43 -9.91 2.19
CA TRP A 90 0.62 -9.86 3.22
C TRP A 90 0.37 -8.84 4.33
N GLY A 91 0.10 -7.57 4.00
CA GLY A 91 -0.16 -6.54 5.01
C GLY A 91 -1.42 -6.86 5.83
N ARG A 92 -2.45 -7.41 5.16
CA ARG A 92 -3.68 -7.87 5.81
C ARG A 92 -3.40 -8.99 6.81
N LEU A 93 -2.58 -9.97 6.42
CA LEU A 93 -2.14 -11.06 7.30
C LEU A 93 -1.38 -10.53 8.53
N LEU A 94 -0.45 -9.59 8.34
CA LEU A 94 0.30 -8.99 9.45
C LEU A 94 -0.63 -8.25 10.42
N LEU A 95 -1.54 -7.43 9.90
CA LEU A 95 -2.52 -6.71 10.71
C LEU A 95 -3.41 -7.67 11.49
N ASP A 96 -3.94 -8.71 10.84
CA ASP A 96 -4.84 -9.67 11.47
C ASP A 96 -4.12 -10.46 12.59
N ARG A 97 -2.86 -10.87 12.38
CA ARG A 97 -2.05 -11.49 13.44
C ARG A 97 -1.72 -10.52 14.57
N TYR A 98 -1.41 -9.27 14.24
CA TYR A 98 -1.14 -8.24 15.23
C TYR A 98 -2.37 -8.02 16.12
N MET A 99 -3.57 -7.90 15.54
CA MET A 99 -4.83 -7.82 16.30
C MET A 99 -5.05 -9.02 17.22
N VAL A 100 -4.83 -10.24 16.72
CA VAL A 100 -4.96 -11.46 17.53
C VAL A 100 -3.99 -11.45 18.71
N SER A 101 -2.76 -10.97 18.52
CA SER A 101 -1.77 -10.81 19.60
C SER A 101 -2.23 -9.83 20.69
N LEU A 102 -3.01 -8.82 20.33
CA LEU A 102 -3.66 -7.87 21.25
C LEU A 102 -4.95 -8.42 21.90
N GLY A 103 -5.37 -9.64 21.55
CA GLY A 103 -6.61 -10.26 22.01
C GLY A 103 -7.87 -9.72 21.32
N ILE A 104 -7.71 -9.05 20.18
CA ILE A 104 -8.78 -8.49 19.36
C ILE A 104 -9.14 -9.49 18.26
N ASP A 105 -10.43 -9.70 18.03
CA ASP A 105 -10.90 -10.53 16.93
C ASP A 105 -10.80 -9.77 15.61
N HIS A 106 -9.88 -10.16 14.74
CA HIS A 106 -9.64 -9.51 13.45
C HIS A 106 -10.87 -9.49 12.52
N VAL A 107 -11.82 -10.42 12.69
CA VAL A 107 -13.08 -10.45 11.91
C VAL A 107 -13.99 -9.28 12.28
N SER A 108 -13.83 -8.71 13.48
CA SER A 108 -14.61 -7.56 13.94
C SER A 108 -14.09 -6.19 13.45
N LEU A 109 -12.97 -6.16 12.74
CA LEU A 109 -12.41 -4.92 12.20
C LEU A 109 -13.18 -4.46 10.96
N SER A 110 -13.73 -3.24 11.01
CA SER A 110 -14.27 -2.55 9.85
C SER A 110 -13.15 -1.98 8.96
N PRO A 111 -13.46 -1.54 7.72
CA PRO A 111 -12.51 -0.80 6.90
C PRO A 111 -11.94 0.45 7.59
N LEU A 112 -12.72 1.17 8.39
CA LEU A 112 -12.25 2.37 9.11
C LEU A 112 -11.24 2.00 10.21
N ASP A 113 -11.47 0.89 10.91
CA ASP A 113 -10.51 0.39 11.91
C ASP A 113 -9.16 0.10 11.26
N ARG A 114 -9.19 -0.56 10.09
CA ARG A 114 -7.98 -0.89 9.35
C ARG A 114 -7.27 0.36 8.85
N LEU A 115 -8.00 1.37 8.38
CA LEU A 115 -7.40 2.65 7.98
C LEU A 115 -6.77 3.41 9.16
N ALA A 116 -7.33 3.34 10.37
CA ALA A 116 -6.68 3.93 11.54
C ALA A 116 -5.38 3.21 11.92
N TYR A 117 -5.32 1.89 11.73
CA TYR A 117 -4.09 1.12 11.93
C TYR A 117 -3.05 1.33 10.81
N VAL A 118 -3.50 1.70 9.60
CA VAL A 118 -2.63 2.26 8.55
C VAL A 118 -2.12 3.63 8.99
N GLY A 119 -3.00 4.47 9.53
CA GLY A 119 -2.67 5.77 10.12
C GLY A 119 -1.91 6.66 9.14
N ASN A 120 -0.70 7.07 9.53
CA ASN A 120 0.19 7.82 8.67
C ASN A 120 1.08 6.94 7.77
N ASN A 121 1.06 5.61 7.87
CA ASN A 121 2.01 4.72 7.20
C ASN A 121 1.58 4.18 5.82
N GLY A 122 0.48 4.71 5.26
CA GLY A 122 -0.03 4.31 3.95
C GLY A 122 0.89 4.66 2.77
N MET A 123 0.63 4.00 1.64
CA MET A 123 1.14 4.40 0.33
C MET A 123 0.46 5.69 -0.13
N GLY A 124 1.15 6.48 -0.96
CA GLY A 124 0.65 7.77 -1.43
C GLY A 124 0.71 8.85 -0.34
N ALA A 125 -0.21 9.80 -0.45
CA ALA A 125 -0.26 11.03 0.36
C ALA A 125 -1.44 11.09 1.34
N LEU A 126 -2.27 10.06 1.43
CA LEU A 126 -3.39 10.03 2.37
C LEU A 126 -2.94 9.55 3.76
N CYS A 127 -3.50 10.20 4.78
CA CYS A 127 -3.27 9.89 6.19
C CYS A 127 -4.61 9.85 6.94
N TYR A 128 -4.68 9.05 8.00
CA TYR A 128 -5.93 8.79 8.72
C TYR A 128 -5.81 9.09 10.20
N GLU A 129 -6.85 9.70 10.78
CA GLU A 129 -6.95 9.94 12.22
C GLU A 129 -8.29 9.46 12.81
N PRO A 130 -8.31 8.83 14.01
CA PRO A 130 -7.16 8.63 14.91
C PRO A 130 -6.10 7.70 14.32
N ASP A 131 -4.84 8.02 14.60
CA ASP A 131 -3.69 7.24 14.15
C ASP A 131 -3.33 6.19 15.20
N TYR A 132 -3.53 4.92 14.87
CA TYR A 132 -3.14 3.77 15.70
C TYR A 132 -1.90 3.04 15.16
N SER A 133 -1.21 3.66 14.20
CA SER A 133 0.05 3.15 13.64
C SER A 133 1.28 3.52 14.47
N GLU A 134 1.12 4.36 15.51
CA GLU A 134 2.22 4.81 16.36
C GLU A 134 2.82 3.66 17.19
N VAL A 135 4.00 3.22 16.76
CA VAL A 135 4.94 2.39 17.54
C VAL A 135 6.28 3.11 17.60
N HIS A 136 6.98 3.01 18.73
CA HIS A 136 8.29 3.63 18.95
C HIS A 136 9.37 2.94 18.11
N ILE A 137 9.49 3.34 16.84
CA ILE A 137 10.53 2.85 15.93
C ILE A 137 11.87 3.43 16.37
N LYS A 138 12.81 2.57 16.75
CA LYS A 138 14.20 2.97 16.92
C LYS A 138 14.86 3.09 15.55
N ASN A 139 15.63 4.16 15.34
CA ASN A 139 16.54 4.27 14.20
C ASN A 139 17.70 3.27 14.37
N SER A 140 17.40 2.00 14.07
CA SER A 140 18.37 0.92 14.06
C SER A 140 18.59 0.42 12.64
N ASP A 141 19.82 -0.06 12.40
CA ASP A 141 20.13 -0.78 11.17
C ASP A 141 19.28 -2.05 11.09
N LEU A 142 18.74 -2.32 9.90
CA LEU A 142 17.98 -3.52 9.59
C LEU A 142 18.85 -4.52 8.85
N ASP A 143 18.61 -5.79 9.14
CA ASP A 143 19.24 -6.93 8.47
C ASP A 143 18.20 -7.70 7.67
N LEU A 144 18.32 -7.67 6.34
CA LEU A 144 17.38 -8.32 5.44
C LEU A 144 17.36 -9.85 5.60
N ASN A 145 18.45 -10.49 6.05
CA ASN A 145 18.45 -11.93 6.31
C ASN A 145 17.57 -12.25 7.52
N LYS A 146 17.69 -11.45 8.59
CA LYS A 146 16.84 -11.60 9.78
C LYS A 146 15.37 -11.39 9.41
N LEU A 147 15.07 -10.32 8.68
CA LEU A 147 13.70 -10.05 8.22
C LEU A 147 13.15 -11.18 7.34
N ASN A 148 13.95 -11.72 6.41
CA ASN A 148 13.55 -12.87 5.60
C ASN A 148 13.21 -14.10 6.44
N ASN A 149 14.00 -14.38 7.48
CA ASN A 149 13.73 -15.50 8.39
C ASN A 149 12.41 -15.28 9.16
N GLU A 150 12.17 -14.07 9.65
CA GLU A 150 10.92 -13.73 10.35
C GLU A 150 9.71 -13.77 9.41
N VAL A 151 9.86 -13.32 8.16
CA VAL A 151 8.85 -13.48 7.12
C VAL A 151 8.51 -14.95 6.89
N ASN A 152 9.50 -15.83 6.81
CA ASN A 152 9.28 -17.28 6.64
C ASN A 152 8.52 -17.87 7.83
N LYS A 153 8.90 -17.52 9.07
CA LYS A 153 8.16 -17.94 10.28
C LYS A 153 6.69 -17.53 10.22
N VAL A 154 6.42 -16.29 9.81
CA VAL A 154 5.04 -15.82 9.64
C VAL A 154 4.33 -16.68 8.60
N ILE A 155 4.92 -16.90 7.43
CA ILE A 155 4.31 -17.70 6.36
C ILE A 155 4.03 -19.14 6.82
N GLU A 156 4.93 -19.74 7.60
CA GLU A 156 4.82 -21.11 8.13
C GLU A 156 3.82 -21.23 9.30
N GLY A 157 3.27 -20.10 9.77
CA GLY A 157 2.30 -20.09 10.87
C GLY A 157 2.95 -20.12 12.25
N GLU A 158 4.26 -19.95 12.34
CA GLU A 158 4.98 -19.89 13.60
C GLU A 158 4.74 -18.55 14.32
N SER A 159 4.83 -18.59 15.64
CA SER A 159 4.88 -17.38 16.46
C SER A 159 6.21 -16.66 16.24
N THR A 160 6.14 -15.35 16.01
CA THR A 160 7.33 -14.49 15.91
C THR A 160 7.29 -13.43 17.00
N GLU A 161 8.41 -13.24 17.68
CA GLU A 161 8.61 -12.16 18.65
C GLU A 161 8.75 -10.78 17.96
N THR A 162 8.92 -10.77 16.64
CA THR A 162 9.11 -9.56 15.81
C THR A 162 7.90 -9.23 14.94
N LEU A 163 6.72 -9.80 15.25
CA LEU A 163 5.48 -9.53 14.50
C LEU A 163 5.19 -8.03 14.38
N GLU A 164 5.39 -7.30 15.48
CA GLU A 164 5.20 -5.86 15.54
C GLU A 164 6.17 -5.11 14.62
N GLU A 165 7.44 -5.53 14.57
CA GLU A 165 8.45 -4.96 13.67
C GLU A 165 8.09 -5.23 12.19
N LEU A 166 7.70 -6.46 11.84
CA LEU A 166 7.24 -6.78 10.48
C LEU A 166 5.97 -6.00 10.09
N TYR A 167 5.03 -5.86 11.03
CA TYR A 167 3.84 -5.03 10.84
C TYR A 167 4.21 -3.57 10.59
N ASN A 168 5.16 -3.01 11.34
CA ASN A 168 5.61 -1.63 11.14
C ASN A 168 6.35 -1.45 9.80
N LEU A 169 7.04 -2.49 9.32
CA LEU A 169 7.76 -2.46 8.06
C LEU A 169 6.86 -2.65 6.83
N GLY A 170 5.78 -3.43 6.93
CA GLY A 170 5.03 -3.85 5.73
C GLY A 170 3.51 -4.01 5.93
N GLY A 171 3.00 -3.71 7.12
CA GLY A 171 1.61 -3.92 7.51
C GLY A 171 0.61 -3.07 6.72
N SER A 172 1.02 -1.91 6.21
CA SER A 172 0.20 -1.04 5.35
C SER A 172 0.36 -1.34 3.85
N SER A 173 1.22 -2.29 3.49
CA SER A 173 1.55 -2.53 2.08
C SER A 173 0.46 -3.35 1.37
N ALA A 174 0.13 -2.94 0.15
CA ALA A 174 -0.79 -3.67 -0.72
C ALA A 174 -0.10 -4.84 -1.43
N GLY A 175 -0.89 -5.82 -1.88
CA GLY A 175 -0.45 -6.96 -2.68
C GLY A 175 -0.20 -8.25 -1.88
N ALA A 176 -0.15 -9.38 -2.61
CA ALA A 176 -0.14 -10.72 -2.00
C ALA A 176 1.22 -11.14 -1.42
N ARG A 177 2.32 -10.64 -1.98
CA ARG A 177 3.67 -11.12 -1.64
C ARG A 177 4.27 -10.39 -0.44
N PRO A 178 5.06 -11.09 0.40
CA PRO A 178 5.74 -10.46 1.52
C PRO A 178 6.67 -9.36 1.06
N LYS A 179 6.57 -8.21 1.74
CA LYS A 179 7.35 -7.03 1.43
C LYS A 179 7.50 -6.13 2.65
N VAL A 180 8.55 -5.33 2.62
CA VAL A 180 8.89 -4.35 3.65
C VAL A 180 9.28 -3.02 3.01
N LEU A 181 8.99 -1.94 3.72
CA LEU A 181 9.34 -0.57 3.40
C LEU A 181 10.59 -0.20 4.22
N ILE A 182 11.64 0.23 3.53
CA ILE A 182 12.94 0.51 4.13
C ILE A 182 13.46 1.89 3.72
N GLY A 183 14.32 2.47 4.55
CA GLY A 183 15.23 3.54 4.16
C GLY A 183 16.55 2.93 3.70
N TYR A 184 16.99 3.20 2.48
CA TYR A 184 18.25 2.68 1.94
C TYR A 184 19.19 3.84 1.59
N ASN A 185 20.43 3.76 2.06
CA ASN A 185 21.47 4.72 1.71
C ASN A 185 22.44 4.11 0.68
N PRO A 186 22.41 4.56 -0.59
CA PRO A 186 23.21 3.96 -1.65
C PRO A 186 24.72 4.19 -1.49
N LYS A 187 25.15 5.21 -0.74
CA LYS A 187 26.57 5.51 -0.50
C LYS A 187 27.19 4.58 0.54
N THR A 188 26.42 4.21 1.57
CA THR A 188 26.91 3.41 2.71
C THR A 188 26.41 1.96 2.68
N ASN A 189 25.47 1.63 1.81
CA ASN A 189 24.70 0.39 1.80
C ASN A 189 23.92 0.11 3.10
N ARG A 190 23.73 1.10 3.96
CA ARG A 190 22.95 0.93 5.18
C ARG A 190 21.46 0.87 4.87
N ILE A 191 20.76 0.03 5.63
CA ILE A 191 19.31 -0.14 5.56
C ILE A 191 18.77 0.17 6.95
N ILE A 192 17.75 1.02 7.00
CA ILE A 192 17.00 1.37 8.21
C ILE A 192 15.51 1.20 7.94
N HIS A 193 14.70 1.41 8.97
CA HIS A 193 13.26 1.42 8.86
C HIS A 193 12.77 2.49 7.88
N GLY A 194 11.79 2.16 7.03
CA GLY A 194 11.19 3.09 6.06
C GLY A 194 10.23 4.08 6.72
N GLN A 195 10.71 4.83 7.72
CA GLN A 195 9.96 5.91 8.38
C GLN A 195 9.50 6.96 7.37
N GLN A 196 8.55 7.81 7.76
CA GLN A 196 8.05 8.88 6.88
C GLN A 196 9.11 9.93 6.58
N GLU A 197 9.88 10.32 7.58
CA GLU A 197 11.04 11.19 7.41
C GLU A 197 12.29 10.33 7.49
N LEU A 198 13.08 10.34 6.42
CA LEU A 198 14.36 9.64 6.38
C LEU A 198 15.51 10.60 6.68
N PRO A 199 16.58 10.13 7.34
CA PRO A 199 17.81 10.90 7.47
C PRO A 199 18.41 11.25 6.11
N GLU A 200 19.21 12.31 6.05
CA GLU A 200 19.85 12.76 4.82
C GLU A 200 20.63 11.62 4.12
N GLY A 201 20.45 11.51 2.80
CA GLY A 201 21.09 10.51 1.96
C GLY A 201 20.46 9.12 2.01
N PHE A 202 19.40 8.92 2.81
CA PHE A 202 18.54 7.74 2.71
C PHE A 202 17.39 7.98 1.75
N GLU A 203 16.96 6.91 1.11
CA GLU A 203 15.88 6.92 0.12
C GLU A 203 14.82 5.90 0.51
N HIS A 204 13.56 6.14 0.16
CA HIS A 204 12.48 5.20 0.41
C HIS A 204 12.48 4.07 -0.62
N TRP A 205 12.61 2.84 -0.14
CA TRP A 205 12.63 1.64 -0.96
C TRP A 205 11.62 0.62 -0.43
N MET A 206 11.22 -0.29 -1.31
CA MET A 206 10.42 -1.46 -0.99
C MET A 206 11.21 -2.72 -1.38
N VAL A 207 11.37 -3.66 -0.47
CA VAL A 207 12.02 -4.95 -0.71
C VAL A 207 10.97 -6.05 -0.66
N LYS A 208 10.97 -6.93 -1.67
CA LYS A 208 10.04 -8.07 -1.77
C LYS A 208 10.76 -9.37 -1.46
N PHE A 209 10.17 -10.17 -0.58
CA PHE A 209 10.65 -11.50 -0.25
C PHE A 209 9.94 -12.58 -1.08
N ALA A 210 10.50 -13.79 -1.08
CA ALA A 210 9.81 -14.94 -1.65
C ALA A 210 8.61 -15.31 -0.74
N SER A 211 7.49 -15.69 -1.33
CA SER A 211 6.42 -16.40 -0.61
C SER A 211 6.74 -17.91 -0.58
N SER A 212 6.11 -18.66 0.32
CA SER A 212 6.24 -20.14 0.37
C SER A 212 5.94 -20.84 -0.96
N LEU A 213 5.02 -20.27 -1.75
CA LEU A 213 4.61 -20.80 -3.06
C LEU A 213 5.49 -20.34 -4.23
N ALA A 214 6.38 -19.36 -4.01
CA ALA A 214 7.19 -18.79 -5.09
C ALA A 214 8.50 -19.56 -5.27
N GLN A 215 8.99 -19.58 -6.51
CA GLN A 215 10.33 -20.10 -6.82
C GLN A 215 11.39 -19.31 -6.06
N LYS A 216 12.45 -19.99 -5.56
CA LYS A 216 13.54 -19.35 -4.81
C LYS A 216 14.19 -18.18 -5.55
N ASP A 217 14.28 -18.26 -6.88
CA ASP A 217 14.90 -17.24 -7.74
C ASP A 217 13.99 -16.05 -8.08
N ILE A 218 12.78 -15.97 -7.50
CA ILE A 218 11.78 -14.97 -7.91
C ILE A 218 12.27 -13.53 -7.81
N GLY A 219 13.12 -13.19 -6.82
CA GLY A 219 13.74 -11.86 -6.72
C GLY A 219 14.64 -11.55 -7.91
N ARG A 220 15.39 -12.54 -8.40
CA ARG A 220 16.24 -12.41 -9.60
C ARG A 220 15.41 -12.30 -10.87
N ILE A 221 14.33 -13.07 -10.95
CA ILE A 221 13.38 -13.03 -12.08
C ILE A 221 12.74 -11.64 -12.16
N GLU A 222 12.18 -11.11 -11.07
CA GLU A 222 11.63 -9.75 -11.05
C GLU A 222 12.68 -8.70 -11.43
N TYR A 223 13.90 -8.82 -10.92
CA TYR A 223 14.98 -7.91 -11.28
C TYR A 223 15.29 -7.97 -12.77
N ALA A 224 15.44 -9.17 -13.35
CA ALA A 224 15.67 -9.34 -14.78
C ALA A 224 14.55 -8.73 -15.63
N TYR A 225 13.28 -8.94 -15.24
CA TYR A 225 12.13 -8.31 -15.90
C TYR A 225 12.18 -6.78 -15.81
N SER A 226 12.59 -6.23 -14.67
CA SER A 226 12.75 -4.78 -14.53
C SER A 226 13.83 -4.19 -15.45
N ILE A 227 14.92 -4.93 -15.69
CA ILE A 227 15.97 -4.52 -16.62
C ILE A 227 15.46 -4.62 -18.07
N MET A 228 14.78 -5.71 -18.43
CA MET A 228 14.18 -5.88 -19.76
C MET A 228 13.14 -4.78 -20.05
N ALA A 229 12.31 -4.43 -19.06
CA ALA A 229 11.32 -3.35 -19.19
C ALA A 229 11.99 -1.99 -19.47
N LYS A 230 13.05 -1.65 -18.71
CA LYS A 230 13.83 -0.42 -18.93
C LYS A 230 14.46 -0.39 -20.32
N GLN A 231 15.05 -1.51 -20.77
CA GLN A 231 15.62 -1.63 -22.11
C GLN A 231 14.57 -1.52 -23.22
N ALA A 232 13.33 -1.94 -22.95
CA ALA A 232 12.19 -1.77 -23.85
C ALA A 232 11.63 -0.33 -23.86
N GLY A 233 12.19 0.60 -23.08
CA GLY A 233 11.74 1.99 -23.01
C GLY A 233 10.51 2.20 -22.12
N ILE A 234 10.28 1.31 -21.14
CA ILE A 234 9.27 1.50 -20.10
C ILE A 234 9.88 2.32 -18.96
N GLU A 235 9.17 3.38 -18.56
CA GLU A 235 9.51 4.19 -17.40
C GLU A 235 9.31 3.35 -16.12
N MET A 236 10.40 3.14 -15.39
CA MET A 236 10.43 2.31 -14.20
C MET A 236 11.25 3.02 -13.12
N PRO A 237 10.83 2.96 -11.85
CA PRO A 237 11.65 3.42 -10.74
C PRO A 237 13.01 2.70 -10.70
N GLU A 238 13.92 3.24 -9.92
CA GLU A 238 15.19 2.57 -9.67
C GLU A 238 14.95 1.19 -9.03
N THR A 239 15.67 0.18 -9.53
CA THR A 239 15.55 -1.20 -9.08
C THR A 239 16.91 -1.74 -8.70
N LYS A 240 16.96 -2.60 -7.69
CA LYS A 240 18.19 -3.18 -7.15
C LYS A 240 17.94 -4.62 -6.74
N LEU A 241 18.93 -5.48 -6.96
CA LEU A 241 18.97 -6.82 -6.37
C LEU A 241 19.79 -6.77 -5.08
N PHE A 242 19.11 -6.81 -3.93
CA PHE A 242 19.74 -6.86 -2.62
C PHE A 242 20.32 -8.25 -2.39
N GLN A 243 21.60 -8.30 -1.99
CA GLN A 243 22.32 -9.55 -1.72
C GLN A 243 22.19 -9.89 -0.23
N GLY A 244 21.76 -11.11 0.04
CA GLY A 244 21.72 -11.70 1.38
C GLY A 244 22.85 -12.71 1.60
N GLU A 245 22.73 -13.48 2.68
CA GLU A 245 23.60 -14.61 2.95
C GLU A 245 23.30 -15.78 2.00
N GLY A 246 24.34 -16.55 1.67
CA GLY A 246 24.22 -17.71 0.80
C GLY A 246 23.71 -17.34 -0.60
N GLN A 247 22.56 -17.89 -0.97
CA GLN A 247 21.91 -17.65 -2.28
C GLN A 247 20.73 -16.67 -2.20
N ASN A 248 20.51 -16.04 -1.04
CA ASN A 248 19.38 -15.14 -0.88
C ASN A 248 19.60 -13.86 -1.68
N GLN A 249 18.64 -13.55 -2.56
CA GLN A 249 18.65 -12.34 -3.37
C GLN A 249 17.21 -11.80 -3.47
N TRP A 250 17.03 -10.53 -3.11
CA TRP A 250 15.70 -9.92 -3.03
C TRP A 250 15.56 -8.75 -3.98
N PHE A 251 14.43 -8.70 -4.67
CA PHE A 251 14.10 -7.58 -5.54
C PHE A 251 13.72 -6.38 -4.68
N GLY A 252 14.42 -5.27 -4.91
CA GLY A 252 14.10 -3.98 -4.34
C GLY A 252 13.78 -2.96 -5.41
N ILE A 253 12.84 -2.08 -5.09
CA ILE A 253 12.40 -0.99 -5.95
C ILE A 253 12.27 0.30 -5.15
N LYS A 254 12.78 1.40 -5.68
CA LYS A 254 12.62 2.73 -5.11
C LYS A 254 11.15 3.14 -5.20
N ARG A 255 10.62 3.72 -4.12
CA ARG A 255 9.22 4.16 -4.08
C ARG A 255 9.01 5.37 -4.98
N PHE A 256 8.01 5.30 -5.83
CA PHE A 256 7.63 6.38 -6.74
C PHE A 256 6.57 7.32 -6.16
N ASP A 257 5.93 6.92 -5.05
CA ASP A 257 4.99 7.75 -4.29
C ASP A 257 5.70 8.65 -3.25
N ARG A 258 7.01 8.85 -3.45
CA ARG A 258 7.91 9.63 -2.61
C ARG A 258 8.86 10.45 -3.47
N LYS A 259 9.07 11.71 -3.09
CA LYS A 259 10.08 12.61 -3.65
C LYS A 259 10.85 13.20 -2.48
N GLU A 260 12.05 12.68 -2.24
CA GLU A 260 12.78 12.91 -0.99
C GLU A 260 11.90 12.52 0.21
N SER A 261 11.67 13.41 1.17
CA SER A 261 10.75 13.20 2.30
C SER A 261 9.28 13.50 1.96
N ASN A 262 9.00 14.06 0.78
CA ASN A 262 7.64 14.42 0.38
C ASN A 262 6.86 13.22 -0.12
N ARG A 263 5.55 13.27 0.10
CA ARG A 263 4.60 12.29 -0.42
C ARG A 263 3.98 12.78 -1.71
N ILE A 264 3.77 11.86 -2.63
CA ILE A 264 3.03 12.13 -3.87
C ILE A 264 1.68 11.44 -3.76
N HIS A 265 0.60 12.13 -4.13
CA HIS A 265 -0.70 11.48 -4.18
C HIS A 265 -0.67 10.38 -5.23
N MET A 266 -1.19 9.22 -4.86
CA MET A 266 -1.22 8.05 -5.73
C MET A 266 -2.61 7.45 -5.67
N HIS A 267 -3.16 7.14 -6.84
CA HIS A 267 -4.45 6.47 -6.95
C HIS A 267 -4.36 5.33 -7.96
N SER A 268 -4.57 4.10 -7.53
CA SER A 268 -4.55 2.94 -8.40
C SER A 268 -5.73 3.00 -9.39
N ALA A 269 -5.60 2.38 -10.56
CA ALA A 269 -6.72 2.25 -11.49
C ALA A 269 -7.88 1.45 -10.85
N SER A 270 -7.57 0.53 -9.93
CA SER A 270 -8.58 -0.19 -9.15
C SER A 270 -9.41 0.76 -8.28
N GLY A 271 -8.75 1.61 -7.50
CA GLY A 271 -9.39 2.61 -6.67
C GLY A 271 -10.13 3.66 -7.50
N LEU A 272 -9.46 4.23 -8.51
CA LEU A 272 -9.98 5.35 -9.28
C LEU A 272 -11.23 5.00 -10.09
N LEU A 273 -11.26 3.79 -10.66
CA LEU A 273 -12.37 3.33 -11.49
C LEU A 273 -13.38 2.46 -10.74
N HIS A 274 -13.14 2.18 -9.45
CA HIS A 274 -13.85 1.14 -8.70
C HIS A 274 -13.81 -0.22 -9.43
N ALA A 275 -12.65 -0.57 -9.99
CA ALA A 275 -12.41 -1.81 -10.70
C ALA A 275 -11.64 -2.79 -9.79
N ASP A 276 -12.37 -3.58 -9.00
CA ASP A 276 -11.75 -4.53 -8.06
C ASP A 276 -10.87 -5.54 -8.79
N HIS A 277 -9.58 -5.55 -8.44
CA HIS A 277 -8.54 -6.44 -8.96
C HIS A 277 -8.81 -7.94 -8.73
N ARG A 278 -9.73 -8.30 -7.82
CA ARG A 278 -10.13 -9.70 -7.59
C ARG A 278 -11.05 -10.25 -8.68
N TYR A 279 -11.56 -9.37 -9.55
CA TYR A 279 -12.42 -9.72 -10.68
C TYR A 279 -11.84 -9.14 -11.97
N PRO A 280 -12.09 -9.76 -13.14
CA PRO A 280 -11.70 -9.20 -14.43
C PRO A 280 -12.60 -7.99 -14.78
N SER A 281 -12.37 -6.87 -14.09
CA SER A 281 -13.24 -5.69 -14.10
C SER A 281 -12.68 -4.52 -14.92
N LEU A 282 -11.44 -4.64 -15.41
CA LEU A 282 -10.75 -3.64 -16.21
C LEU A 282 -9.90 -4.32 -17.29
N ASP A 283 -9.95 -3.80 -18.50
CA ASP A 283 -9.06 -4.14 -19.60
C ASP A 283 -8.21 -2.94 -20.03
N TYR A 284 -7.32 -3.15 -21.00
CA TYR A 284 -6.44 -2.09 -21.48
C TYR A 284 -7.20 -0.97 -22.21
N ASP A 285 -8.33 -1.23 -22.88
CA ASP A 285 -9.14 -0.15 -23.50
C ASP A 285 -9.68 0.80 -22.43
N GLY A 286 -10.23 0.26 -21.33
CA GLY A 286 -10.66 1.05 -20.18
C GLY A 286 -9.51 1.83 -19.54
N LEU A 287 -8.34 1.21 -19.40
CA LEU A 287 -7.17 1.87 -18.83
C LEU A 287 -6.63 3.00 -19.73
N PHE A 288 -6.59 2.80 -21.05
CA PHE A 288 -6.17 3.83 -22.01
C PHE A 288 -7.13 5.03 -22.01
N ARG A 289 -8.45 4.78 -21.98
CA ARG A 289 -9.45 5.84 -21.88
C ARG A 289 -9.32 6.62 -20.59
N CYS A 290 -9.10 5.92 -19.48
CA CYS A 290 -8.85 6.56 -18.17
C CYS A 290 -7.64 7.49 -18.24
N ALA A 291 -6.50 7.00 -18.74
CA ALA A 291 -5.29 7.81 -18.86
C ALA A 291 -5.49 9.04 -19.76
N LEU A 292 -6.21 8.90 -20.87
CA LEU A 292 -6.52 10.01 -21.77
C LEU A 292 -7.44 11.06 -21.12
N ILE A 293 -8.44 10.63 -20.36
CA ILE A 293 -9.35 11.54 -19.64
C ILE A 293 -8.60 12.34 -18.57
N LEU A 294 -7.70 11.69 -17.82
CA LEU A 294 -6.97 12.33 -16.72
C LEU A 294 -5.88 13.27 -17.21
N ASN A 295 -5.08 12.85 -18.20
CA ASN A 295 -3.87 13.57 -18.61
C ASN A 295 -4.08 14.46 -19.83
N GLN A 296 -5.11 14.16 -20.64
CA GLN A 296 -5.32 14.79 -21.96
C GLN A 296 -4.08 14.73 -22.88
N ASP A 297 -3.21 13.76 -22.65
CA ASP A 297 -1.96 13.56 -23.39
C ASP A 297 -1.89 12.14 -23.95
N ILE A 298 -1.70 12.05 -25.27
CA ILE A 298 -1.55 10.80 -26.00
C ILE A 298 -0.22 10.09 -25.68
N GLN A 299 0.79 10.83 -25.18
CA GLN A 299 2.06 10.23 -24.78
C GLN A 299 1.88 9.29 -23.59
N GLU A 300 1.01 9.62 -22.63
CA GLU A 300 0.68 8.74 -21.49
C GLU A 300 -0.01 7.45 -21.95
N VAL A 301 -0.90 7.55 -22.94
CA VAL A 301 -1.50 6.36 -23.59
C VAL A 301 -0.43 5.54 -24.31
N THR A 302 0.53 6.18 -24.97
CA THR A 302 1.64 5.51 -25.66
C THR A 302 2.54 4.74 -24.68
N LYS A 303 2.81 5.31 -23.49
CA LYS A 303 3.54 4.62 -22.41
C LYS A 303 2.79 3.38 -21.95
N LEU A 304 1.49 3.48 -21.71
CA LEU A 304 0.65 2.34 -21.30
C LEU A 304 0.57 1.27 -22.39
N PHE A 305 0.45 1.65 -23.67
CA PHE A 305 0.43 0.70 -24.78
C PHE A 305 1.76 -0.06 -24.89
N ARG A 306 2.90 0.61 -24.68
CA ARG A 306 4.20 -0.04 -24.61
C ARG A 306 4.28 -1.04 -23.46
N LEU A 307 3.79 -0.67 -22.27
CA LEU A 307 3.73 -1.57 -21.11
C LEU A 307 2.83 -2.79 -21.39
N ALA A 308 1.65 -2.59 -21.99
CA ALA A 308 0.74 -3.67 -22.38
C ALA A 308 1.42 -4.67 -23.32
N THR A 309 2.09 -4.14 -24.34
CA THR A 309 2.82 -4.94 -25.33
C THR A 309 3.95 -5.72 -24.67
N PHE A 310 4.71 -5.09 -23.77
CA PHE A 310 5.75 -5.76 -23.00
C PHE A 310 5.19 -6.87 -22.12
N ASN A 311 4.09 -6.65 -21.39
CA ASN A 311 3.48 -7.67 -20.54
C ASN A 311 3.09 -8.92 -21.36
N ILE A 312 2.57 -8.75 -22.57
CA ILE A 312 2.26 -9.85 -23.49
C ILE A 312 3.52 -10.63 -23.85
N PHE A 313 4.57 -9.95 -24.33
CA PHE A 313 5.82 -10.61 -24.76
C PHE A 313 6.61 -11.22 -23.61
N ALA A 314 6.53 -10.60 -22.43
CA ALA A 314 7.17 -11.07 -21.22
C ALA A 314 6.33 -12.15 -20.50
N HIS A 315 5.14 -12.50 -21.03
CA HIS A 315 4.20 -13.42 -20.39
C HIS A 315 3.84 -13.03 -18.93
N ASN A 316 3.80 -11.74 -18.64
CA ASN A 316 3.27 -11.25 -17.38
C ASN A 316 1.74 -11.39 -17.40
N ARG A 317 1.20 -12.25 -16.53
CA ARG A 317 -0.23 -12.53 -16.42
C ARG A 317 -0.88 -11.93 -15.16
N ASP A 318 -0.10 -11.19 -14.40
CA ASP A 318 -0.52 -10.57 -13.13
C ASP A 318 -0.48 -9.05 -13.25
N ASP A 319 -1.08 -8.51 -14.31
CA ASP A 319 -1.18 -7.08 -14.62
C ASP A 319 -2.59 -6.55 -14.34
N HIS A 320 -3.14 -6.86 -13.15
CA HIS A 320 -4.47 -6.44 -12.75
C HIS A 320 -4.56 -4.94 -12.40
N SER A 321 -5.78 -4.42 -12.23
CA SER A 321 -6.08 -2.98 -12.01
C SER A 321 -5.31 -2.30 -10.86
N LYS A 322 -4.88 -3.02 -9.82
CA LYS A 322 -4.03 -2.47 -8.74
C LYS A 322 -2.55 -2.25 -9.12
N ASN A 323 -2.08 -2.77 -10.25
CA ASN A 323 -0.69 -2.65 -10.70
C ASN A 323 -0.45 -1.40 -11.57
N PHE A 324 -1.50 -0.62 -11.82
CA PHE A 324 -1.41 0.68 -12.49
C PHE A 324 -1.85 1.76 -11.52
N SER A 325 -1.05 2.81 -11.40
CA SER A 325 -1.35 3.95 -10.54
C SER A 325 -1.12 5.26 -11.28
N PHE A 326 -1.96 6.24 -10.97
CA PHE A 326 -1.83 7.62 -11.40
C PHE A 326 -1.27 8.44 -10.24
N LEU A 327 -0.34 9.34 -10.56
CA LEU A 327 0.26 10.26 -9.60
C LEU A 327 -0.32 11.66 -9.79
N MET A 328 -0.31 12.44 -8.73
CA MET A 328 -0.60 13.87 -8.75
C MET A 328 0.50 14.56 -7.95
N ASP A 329 1.36 15.28 -8.68
CA ASP A 329 2.58 15.94 -8.22
C ASP A 329 2.62 17.44 -8.49
#